data_AF-A0A2E8JWR5-F1
#
_entry.id   AF-A0A2E8JWR5-F1
#
_cell.length_a   1.000
_cell.length_b   1.000
_cell.length_c   1.000
_cell.angle_alpha   90.00
_cell.angle_beta   90.00
_cell.angle_gamma   90.00
#
_symmetry.space_group_name_H-M   'P 1'
#
loop_
_entity.id
_entity.type
_entity.pdbx_description
1 polymer ?
#
loop_
_entity_poly.entity_id
_entity_poly.type
_entity_poly.pdbx_seq_one_letter_code
_entity_poly.pdbx_strand_id
1 'polypeptide(L)'
;MKNDSRRTSEVSRRAAILAGLAGSAGTASLLNAASNSRPRAGSPNFPDASDRQGALFAAPIADQTLNIESMTMSPFGVPTTGIAINGSMPGPEIRYTEGDMFRTTINNRLDTPTTLHWHGMVVPNYMDGVPKVTQYPLPAGRSMFIEYPIVQSGTYWYHSHYQLQEQMGLSGALVIEEKRPEHDYDHDVTISLTDWLNQSPDGMIPQLRGEEPETEAVQPPTKGTYTFPGDSPFEVDINHSGFLMNGKTLKDPWTMQVKVGDRIRIRLINGATSSFFQVGLEDHDLEIIAADGQPVVPVKAGSIAIAVAERYDVLVTIRKAGSFTLNAAGLGSVHKVAGVIHTANASKKVNTERAVFKGRTVGASDYSALKSPYPTLLGDGPTALHSLPLGGQMKKYLWSMGGEYFPAEYVTDGDATPVMVEFGQRVRVRMKNDTRMYHPMHLHGHSFRVITDPNNWNQTHAPVKDTVAVAPGDTVDIEFLAENPGQWFFHCHNLFHAVTGMAREVVYMAPGS
;
A
#
# COMPACT_ATOMS: atom_id res chain seq x y z
N MET A 1 -55.50 22.28 -7.60
CA MET A 1 -55.48 23.76 -7.55
C MET A 1 -54.23 24.15 -6.77
N LYS A 2 -53.05 24.12 -7.41
CA LYS A 2 -52.26 25.24 -7.96
C LYS A 2 -51.89 26.32 -6.92
N ASN A 3 -50.63 26.26 -6.48
CA ASN A 3 -49.92 27.28 -5.72
C ASN A 3 -48.63 27.67 -6.46
N ASP A 4 -48.50 28.98 -6.67
CA ASP A 4 -47.33 29.88 -6.68
C ASP A 4 -45.94 29.49 -7.29
N SER A 5 -45.50 30.27 -8.29
CA SER A 5 -44.48 31.34 -8.12
C SER A 5 -43.53 31.55 -9.33
N ARG A 6 -43.44 32.84 -9.70
CA ARG A 6 -42.32 33.66 -10.24
C ARG A 6 -41.44 33.18 -11.41
N ARG A 7 -41.45 33.96 -12.50
CA ARG A 7 -40.38 34.10 -13.50
C ARG A 7 -39.70 35.47 -13.40
N THR A 8 -38.40 35.46 -13.67
CA THR A 8 -37.39 36.52 -13.55
C THR A 8 -37.30 37.42 -14.79
N SER A 9 -36.74 38.63 -14.58
CA SER A 9 -36.50 39.70 -15.54
C SER A 9 -35.07 39.68 -16.12
N GLU A 10 -34.94 39.90 -17.43
CA GLU A 10 -33.71 40.29 -18.14
C GLU A 10 -33.41 41.79 -17.97
N VAL A 11 -32.13 42.23 -18.03
CA VAL A 11 -31.65 43.43 -18.76
C VAL A 11 -30.12 43.36 -18.98
N SER A 12 -29.71 43.69 -20.21
CA SER A 12 -28.36 43.80 -20.79
C SER A 12 -27.67 45.15 -20.53
N ARG A 13 -26.32 45.22 -20.61
CA ARG A 13 -25.56 46.48 -20.77
C ARG A 13 -24.44 46.34 -21.81
N ARG A 14 -24.38 47.30 -22.74
CA ARG A 14 -23.29 47.56 -23.72
C ARG A 14 -22.87 49.04 -23.68
N ALA A 15 -21.62 49.24 -24.10
CA ALA A 15 -20.99 50.44 -24.72
C ALA A 15 -20.46 51.57 -23.82
N ALA A 16 -19.42 52.37 -24.15
CA ALA A 16 -18.21 52.29 -25.02
C ALA A 16 -17.56 53.71 -25.08
N ILE A 17 -16.24 53.79 -24.85
CA ILE A 17 -15.17 54.54 -25.60
C ILE A 17 -15.04 56.10 -25.59
N LEU A 18 -13.74 56.51 -25.65
CA LEU A 18 -13.06 57.77 -26.11
C LEU A 18 -12.67 58.80 -25.03
N ALA A 19 -11.60 59.60 -25.12
CA ALA A 19 -10.23 59.60 -25.67
C ALA A 19 -9.72 61.06 -25.53
N GLY A 20 -8.42 61.32 -25.31
CA GLY A 20 -7.87 62.68 -25.44
C GLY A 20 -6.45 62.91 -24.90
N LEU A 21 -5.53 63.20 -25.83
CA LEU A 21 -4.10 63.54 -25.64
C LEU A 21 -3.87 65.07 -25.65
N ALA A 22 -2.74 65.48 -25.04
CA ALA A 22 -1.76 66.49 -25.49
C ALA A 22 -1.43 67.66 -24.53
N GLY A 23 -0.12 67.96 -24.42
CA GLY A 23 0.36 69.35 -24.42
C GLY A 23 1.12 69.85 -23.18
N SER A 24 2.39 70.19 -23.36
CA SER A 24 3.42 70.58 -22.39
C SER A 24 3.71 72.10 -22.32
N ALA A 25 4.36 72.52 -21.22
CA ALA A 25 5.29 73.66 -21.01
C ALA A 25 4.80 75.02 -20.44
N GLY A 26 5.46 75.49 -19.36
CA GLY A 26 5.47 76.91 -18.94
C GLY A 26 5.78 77.25 -17.46
N THR A 27 7.07 77.22 -17.09
CA THR A 27 7.85 78.13 -16.19
C THR A 27 7.29 78.79 -14.89
N ALA A 28 8.07 78.56 -13.80
CA ALA A 28 8.67 79.52 -12.84
C ALA A 28 7.89 80.15 -11.64
N SER A 29 8.26 79.67 -10.44
CA SER A 29 8.75 80.40 -9.23
C SER A 29 7.95 81.57 -8.59
N LEU A 30 7.49 81.40 -7.34
CA LEU A 30 7.97 82.10 -6.11
C LEU A 30 6.97 81.98 -4.92
N LEU A 31 7.48 81.38 -3.83
CA LEU A 31 7.33 81.67 -2.39
C LEU A 31 5.98 82.05 -1.73
N ASN A 32 5.77 81.30 -0.63
CA ASN A 32 5.16 81.62 0.67
C ASN A 32 3.69 81.32 0.97
N ALA A 33 3.54 80.26 1.79
CA ALA A 33 2.71 80.17 3.00
C ALA A 33 1.20 80.45 2.90
N ALA A 34 0.40 79.38 2.90
CA ALA A 34 -0.67 79.20 3.89
C ALA A 34 -1.37 77.83 3.75
N SER A 35 -1.62 77.23 4.93
CA SER A 35 -2.68 76.27 5.27
C SER A 35 -2.77 74.90 4.58
N ASN A 36 -2.36 73.88 5.35
CA ASN A 36 -3.02 72.59 5.56
C ASN A 36 -4.06 72.11 4.53
N SER A 37 -3.69 71.09 3.73
CA SER A 37 -4.27 69.74 3.80
C SER A 37 -3.97 68.94 2.53
N ARG A 38 -2.92 68.10 2.54
CA ARG A 38 -2.80 66.90 1.67
C ARG A 38 -1.99 65.84 2.43
N PRO A 39 -2.46 64.58 2.52
CA PRO A 39 -1.77 63.53 3.25
C PRO A 39 -0.46 63.20 2.54
N ARG A 40 0.67 63.31 3.26
CA ARG A 40 1.93 62.72 2.85
C ARG A 40 1.73 61.21 2.96
N ALA A 41 1.75 60.49 1.84
CA ALA A 41 1.84 59.04 1.85
C ALA A 41 3.04 58.68 2.73
N GLY A 42 2.76 58.06 3.87
CA GLY A 42 3.81 57.49 4.71
C GLY A 42 4.58 56.49 3.87
N SER A 43 5.91 56.59 3.88
CA SER A 43 6.74 55.45 3.56
C SER A 43 6.16 54.25 4.31
N PRO A 44 5.90 53.10 3.66
CA PRO A 44 5.44 51.94 4.40
C PRO A 44 6.48 51.67 5.48
N ASN A 45 6.07 51.83 6.73
CA ASN A 45 6.80 51.31 7.87
C ASN A 45 6.77 49.80 7.68
N PHE A 46 7.77 49.26 7.00
CA PHE A 46 8.05 47.84 7.11
C PHE A 46 8.43 47.63 8.58
N PRO A 47 7.70 46.77 9.32
CA PRO A 47 8.10 46.44 10.67
C PRO A 47 9.55 45.97 10.63
N ASP A 48 10.35 46.48 11.56
CA ASP A 48 11.76 46.14 11.70
C ASP A 48 11.87 44.61 11.79
N ALA A 49 12.78 44.02 11.00
CA ALA A 49 12.90 42.57 10.87
C ALA A 49 13.34 41.88 12.18
N SER A 50 13.71 42.68 13.19
CA SER A 50 14.06 42.28 14.55
C SER A 50 12.84 41.89 15.41
N ASP A 51 11.63 42.39 15.11
CA ASP A 51 10.41 42.06 15.87
C ASP A 51 9.70 40.78 15.38
N ARG A 52 10.24 40.12 14.34
CA ARG A 52 9.81 38.78 13.89
C ARG A 52 10.73 37.64 14.38
N GLN A 53 11.53 37.89 15.42
CA GLN A 53 12.26 36.81 16.11
C GLN A 53 11.37 36.02 17.11
N GLY A 54 10.11 36.44 17.33
CA GLY A 54 9.14 35.72 18.14
C GLY A 54 8.47 34.58 17.37
N ALA A 55 8.94 33.35 17.62
CA ALA A 55 8.46 32.07 17.08
C ALA A 55 8.68 31.86 15.57
N LEU A 56 9.95 31.82 15.15
CA LEU A 56 10.34 30.95 14.04
C LEU A 56 9.79 29.54 14.35
N PHE A 57 8.94 29.03 13.45
CA PHE A 57 8.15 27.78 13.52
C PHE A 57 8.59 26.83 14.63
N ALA A 58 7.71 26.58 15.61
CA ALA A 58 7.89 25.44 16.50
C ALA A 58 8.19 24.20 15.64
N ALA A 59 9.19 23.41 16.02
CA ALA A 59 9.52 22.19 15.31
C ALA A 59 8.23 21.35 15.17
N PRO A 60 7.99 20.73 13.99
CA PRO A 60 6.81 19.90 13.81
C PRO A 60 6.72 18.88 14.94
N ILE A 61 5.57 18.81 15.60
CA ILE A 61 5.32 17.84 16.65
C ILE A 61 4.85 16.57 15.94
N ALA A 62 5.73 15.58 15.86
CA ALA A 62 5.36 14.26 15.36
C ALA A 62 4.61 13.50 16.45
N ASP A 63 3.52 12.84 16.06
CA ASP A 63 2.83 11.91 16.96
C ASP A 63 3.68 10.65 17.16
N GLN A 64 4.49 10.30 16.14
CA GLN A 64 5.31 9.09 16.13
C GLN A 64 6.69 9.33 15.50
N THR A 65 7.70 8.60 15.97
CA THR A 65 9.05 8.61 15.39
C THR A 65 9.49 7.19 15.07
N LEU A 66 9.86 6.95 13.81
CA LEU A 66 10.36 5.67 13.30
C LEU A 66 11.88 5.76 13.15
N ASN A 67 12.63 5.06 14.00
CA ASN A 67 14.07 4.94 13.87
C ASN A 67 14.40 3.65 13.10
N ILE A 68 14.82 3.80 11.85
CA ILE A 68 15.21 2.68 10.99
C ILE A 68 16.67 2.35 11.29
N GLU A 69 16.95 1.13 11.73
CA GLU A 69 18.27 0.71 12.20
C GLU A 69 18.61 -0.73 11.82
N SER A 70 19.89 -1.01 11.54
CA SER A 70 20.36 -2.37 11.26
C SER A 70 20.40 -3.19 12.55
N MET A 71 20.01 -4.46 12.46
CA MET A 71 20.03 -5.40 13.58
C MET A 71 20.50 -6.79 13.11
N THR A 72 21.22 -7.53 13.95
CA THR A 72 21.47 -8.96 13.70
C THR A 72 20.30 -9.78 14.21
N MET A 73 19.74 -10.63 13.35
CA MET A 73 18.54 -11.40 13.63
C MET A 73 18.75 -12.86 13.24
N SER A 74 18.12 -13.79 13.97
CA SER A 74 18.29 -15.22 13.74
C SER A 74 17.03 -16.03 14.03
N PRO A 75 15.87 -15.70 13.43
CA PRO A 75 14.62 -16.38 13.71
C PRO A 75 14.71 -17.90 13.49
N PHE A 76 15.50 -18.34 12.50
CA PHE A 76 15.71 -19.75 12.19
C PHE A 76 17.12 -20.25 12.51
N GLY A 77 17.82 -19.57 13.44
CA GLY A 77 19.09 -20.03 14.01
C GLY A 77 20.36 -19.64 13.23
N VAL A 78 20.22 -18.97 12.09
CA VAL A 78 21.36 -18.38 11.36
C VAL A 78 21.35 -16.87 11.59
N PRO A 79 22.43 -16.28 12.15
CA PRO A 79 22.57 -14.84 12.26
C PRO A 79 22.63 -14.18 10.88
N THR A 80 21.75 -13.23 10.63
CA THR A 80 21.64 -12.47 9.37
C THR A 80 21.40 -11.00 9.69
N THR A 81 21.93 -10.09 8.88
CA THR A 81 21.63 -8.66 8.97
C THR A 81 20.19 -8.42 8.54
N GLY A 82 19.37 -7.90 9.46
CA GLY A 82 18.04 -7.39 9.20
C GLY A 82 17.97 -5.88 9.45
N ILE A 83 16.82 -5.30 9.13
CA ILE A 83 16.49 -3.91 9.44
C ILE A 83 15.29 -3.91 10.37
N ALA A 84 15.42 -3.21 11.48
CA ALA A 84 14.38 -3.02 12.48
C ALA A 84 13.90 -1.56 12.48
N ILE A 85 12.71 -1.35 13.03
CA ILE A 85 12.19 -0.01 13.30
C ILE A 85 11.92 0.08 14.79
N ASN A 86 12.57 1.03 15.47
CA ASN A 86 12.53 1.15 16.93
C ASN A 86 12.86 -0.18 17.66
N GLY A 87 13.85 -0.92 17.15
CA GLY A 87 14.31 -2.18 17.72
C GLY A 87 13.41 -3.41 17.50
N SER A 88 12.36 -3.34 16.67
CA SER A 88 11.49 -4.49 16.38
C SER A 88 11.36 -4.83 14.89
N MET A 89 11.05 -6.10 14.61
CA MET A 89 10.59 -6.60 13.31
C MET A 89 9.40 -7.58 13.53
N PRO A 90 8.24 -7.34 12.90
CA PRO A 90 7.88 -6.12 12.19
C PRO A 90 8.07 -4.86 13.06
N GLY A 91 8.19 -3.72 12.41
CA GLY A 91 8.20 -2.41 13.04
C GLY A 91 6.91 -2.18 13.86
N PRO A 92 6.89 -1.12 14.70
CA PRO A 92 5.75 -0.83 15.56
C PRO A 92 4.46 -0.65 14.74
N GLU A 93 3.34 -1.17 15.25
CA GLU A 93 2.02 -0.84 14.71
C GLU A 93 1.76 0.65 14.91
N ILE A 94 1.43 1.33 13.83
CA ILE A 94 1.00 2.73 13.83
C ILE A 94 -0.52 2.72 13.83
N ARG A 95 -1.14 3.35 14.85
CA ARG A 95 -2.59 3.58 14.90
C ARG A 95 -2.94 5.06 14.86
N TYR A 96 -3.91 5.39 14.01
CA TYR A 96 -4.61 6.67 13.97
C TYR A 96 -6.11 6.41 13.82
N THR A 97 -6.93 7.43 14.01
CA THR A 97 -8.34 7.42 13.64
C THR A 97 -8.52 8.15 12.31
N GLU A 98 -9.49 7.71 11.50
CA GLU A 98 -9.92 8.42 10.28
C GLU A 98 -10.09 9.92 10.58
N GLY A 99 -9.69 10.80 9.67
CA GLY A 99 -9.78 12.25 9.83
C GLY A 99 -8.74 12.89 10.77
N ASP A 100 -7.86 12.10 11.38
CA ASP A 100 -6.66 12.63 12.04
C ASP A 100 -5.68 13.23 11.02
N MET A 101 -4.71 13.99 11.52
CA MET A 101 -3.53 14.38 10.74
C MET A 101 -2.44 13.34 10.98
N PHE A 102 -2.00 12.65 9.94
CA PHE A 102 -0.84 11.77 10.03
C PHE A 102 0.40 12.63 10.26
N ARG A 103 1.19 12.38 11.32
CA ARG A 103 2.42 13.13 11.61
C ARG A 103 3.53 12.20 12.10
N THR A 104 4.46 11.91 11.21
CA THR A 104 5.52 10.94 11.49
C THR A 104 6.88 11.48 11.13
N THR A 105 7.84 11.33 12.05
CA THR A 105 9.26 11.54 11.77
C THR A 105 9.92 10.21 11.46
N ILE A 106 10.63 10.14 10.35
CA ILE A 106 11.42 8.97 9.95
C ILE A 106 12.89 9.35 10.09
N ASN A 107 13.63 8.57 10.87
CA ASN A 107 15.07 8.73 11.07
C ASN A 107 15.78 7.54 10.41
N ASN A 108 16.57 7.82 9.37
CA ASN A 108 17.45 6.82 8.79
C ASN A 108 18.74 6.72 9.61
N ARG A 109 18.88 5.66 10.41
CA ARG A 109 20.12 5.34 11.16
C ARG A 109 20.93 4.22 10.51
N LEU A 110 20.56 3.81 9.29
CA LEU A 110 21.37 2.93 8.46
C LEU A 110 22.59 3.70 7.92
N ASP A 111 23.54 2.96 7.37
CA ASP A 111 24.65 3.47 6.57
C ASP A 111 24.31 3.63 5.08
N THR A 112 23.12 3.16 4.67
CA THR A 112 22.57 3.23 3.32
C THR A 112 21.35 4.16 3.25
N PRO A 113 20.97 4.67 2.07
CA PRO A 113 19.70 5.37 1.90
C PRO A 113 18.49 4.46 2.17
N THR A 114 17.33 5.05 2.42
CA THR A 114 16.08 4.29 2.62
C THR A 114 14.87 5.09 2.17
N THR A 115 13.72 4.44 2.01
CA THR A 115 12.41 5.09 1.91
C THR A 115 11.39 4.29 2.71
N LEU A 116 10.24 4.91 3.00
CA LEU A 116 9.05 4.22 3.50
C LEU A 116 7.88 4.57 2.59
N HIS A 117 7.21 3.53 2.08
CA HIS A 117 5.93 3.61 1.39
C HIS A 117 4.79 3.24 2.37
N TRP A 118 3.63 3.89 2.18
CA TRP A 118 2.43 3.73 3.00
C TRP A 118 1.39 2.92 2.21
N HIS A 119 1.57 1.60 2.19
CA HIS A 119 0.83 0.70 1.31
C HIS A 119 -0.69 0.85 1.44
N GLY A 120 -1.34 1.19 0.33
CA GLY A 120 -2.79 1.37 0.22
C GLY A 120 -3.32 2.70 0.76
N MET A 121 -2.46 3.59 1.27
CA MET A 121 -2.86 4.92 1.73
C MET A 121 -2.99 5.90 0.56
N VAL A 122 -4.05 6.70 0.57
CA VAL A 122 -4.14 7.91 -0.26
C VAL A 122 -3.27 8.98 0.38
N VAL A 123 -2.10 9.20 -0.22
CA VAL A 123 -1.07 10.13 0.25
C VAL A 123 -0.88 11.26 -0.76
N PRO A 124 -0.35 12.44 -0.35
CA PRO A 124 0.21 13.37 -1.31
C PRO A 124 1.30 12.67 -2.12
N ASN A 125 1.28 12.82 -3.44
CA ASN A 125 2.16 12.06 -4.33
C ASN A 125 3.64 12.12 -3.92
N TYR A 126 4.16 13.29 -3.56
CA TYR A 126 5.56 13.48 -3.14
C TYR A 126 5.91 12.90 -1.75
N MET A 127 4.95 12.30 -1.04
CA MET A 127 5.15 11.59 0.25
C MET A 127 4.92 10.07 0.11
N ASP A 128 4.78 9.55 -1.11
CA ASP A 128 4.48 8.15 -1.38
C ASP A 128 5.65 7.19 -1.14
N GLY A 129 6.90 7.67 -1.08
CA GLY A 129 8.02 6.82 -0.66
C GLY A 129 8.70 6.02 -1.77
N VAL A 130 8.45 6.30 -3.05
CA VAL A 130 9.01 5.54 -4.18
C VAL A 130 10.21 6.29 -4.78
N PRO A 131 11.45 5.75 -4.65
CA PRO A 131 12.65 6.35 -5.23
C PRO A 131 12.52 6.64 -6.72
N LYS A 132 12.94 7.83 -7.15
CA LYS A 132 12.97 8.29 -8.56
C LYS A 132 11.59 8.45 -9.24
N VAL A 133 10.50 8.05 -8.58
CA VAL A 133 9.12 8.30 -9.04
C VAL A 133 8.53 9.47 -8.27
N THR A 134 8.46 9.36 -6.94
CA THR A 134 7.78 10.35 -6.08
C THR A 134 8.72 11.13 -5.18
N GLN A 135 9.88 10.56 -4.83
CA GLN A 135 10.89 11.23 -4.02
C GLN A 135 12.30 10.70 -4.24
N TYR A 136 13.29 11.42 -3.71
CA TYR A 136 14.63 10.87 -3.52
C TYR A 136 14.69 10.01 -2.24
N PRO A 137 15.55 8.97 -2.21
CA PRO A 137 15.83 8.22 -0.98
C PRO A 137 16.34 9.13 0.15
N LEU A 138 15.89 8.86 1.37
CA LEU A 138 16.37 9.53 2.58
C LEU A 138 17.81 9.09 2.87
N PRO A 139 18.81 9.98 2.81
CA PRO A 139 20.20 9.59 3.02
C PRO A 139 20.47 9.09 4.43
N ALA A 140 21.54 8.30 4.59
CA ALA A 140 22.04 7.85 5.89
C ALA A 140 22.24 9.02 6.87
N GLY A 141 21.83 8.83 8.13
CA GLY A 141 21.94 9.82 9.20
C GLY A 141 21.01 11.05 9.05
N ARG A 142 20.04 11.01 8.12
CA ARG A 142 19.06 12.08 7.91
C ARG A 142 17.69 11.70 8.42
N SER A 143 16.86 12.71 8.58
CA SER A 143 15.47 12.60 9.03
C SER A 143 14.55 13.28 8.04
N MET A 144 13.34 12.76 7.90
CA MET A 144 12.25 13.42 7.20
C MET A 144 11.01 13.45 8.09
N PHE A 145 10.25 14.54 7.98
CA PHE A 145 8.95 14.68 8.60
C PHE A 145 7.88 14.64 7.51
N ILE A 146 6.84 13.85 7.73
CA ILE A 146 5.70 13.75 6.82
C ILE A 146 4.42 14.11 7.56
N GLU A 147 3.56 14.85 6.86
CA GLU A 147 2.28 15.29 7.38
C GLU A 147 1.23 15.35 6.26
N TYR A 148 0.10 14.69 6.48
CA TYR A 148 -1.05 14.75 5.57
C TYR A 148 -2.35 14.36 6.30
N PRO A 149 -3.51 14.86 5.85
CA PRO A 149 -4.80 14.47 6.42
C PRO A 149 -5.12 13.02 6.06
N ILE A 150 -5.60 12.25 7.03
CA ILE A 150 -6.08 10.89 6.82
C ILE A 150 -7.54 10.96 6.37
N VAL A 151 -7.82 10.48 5.15
CA VAL A 151 -9.14 10.55 4.51
C VAL A 151 -9.83 9.19 4.36
N GLN A 152 -9.23 8.13 4.89
CA GLN A 152 -9.69 6.75 4.79
C GLN A 152 -9.59 6.04 6.13
N SER A 153 -10.10 4.82 6.21
CA SER A 153 -10.03 3.93 7.38
C SER A 153 -9.81 2.49 6.92
N GLY A 154 -9.20 1.65 7.76
CA GLY A 154 -8.99 0.24 7.46
C GLY A 154 -7.61 -0.28 7.88
N THR A 155 -7.25 -1.43 7.31
CA THR A 155 -5.98 -2.11 7.57
C THR A 155 -5.00 -1.89 6.42
N TYR A 156 -3.88 -1.25 6.76
CA TYR A 156 -2.79 -0.90 5.88
C TYR A 156 -1.47 -1.34 6.51
N TRP A 157 -0.36 -1.04 5.85
CA TRP A 157 0.97 -1.32 6.33
C TRP A 157 1.95 -0.36 5.69
N TYR A 158 3.19 -0.35 6.17
CA TYR A 158 4.27 0.43 5.61
C TYR A 158 5.48 -0.47 5.42
N HIS A 159 6.27 -0.22 4.39
CA HIS A 159 7.48 -0.99 4.09
C HIS A 159 8.48 -0.15 3.29
N SER A 160 9.72 -0.65 3.22
CA SER A 160 10.73 -0.02 2.37
C SER A 160 10.37 -0.19 0.90
N HIS A 161 10.57 0.87 0.13
CA HIS A 161 10.54 0.81 -1.33
C HIS A 161 11.94 1.03 -1.92
N TYR A 162 12.99 0.84 -1.11
CA TYR A 162 14.39 1.01 -1.51
C TYR A 162 15.09 -0.35 -1.57
N GLN A 163 15.47 -0.74 -2.80
CA GLN A 163 16.21 -1.98 -3.09
C GLN A 163 15.51 -3.21 -2.47
N LEU A 164 16.25 -4.05 -1.73
CA LEU A 164 15.75 -5.27 -1.10
C LEU A 164 15.53 -5.11 0.42
N GLN A 165 15.47 -3.88 0.93
CA GLN A 165 15.33 -3.61 2.38
C GLN A 165 14.05 -4.19 2.99
N GLU A 166 12.98 -4.33 2.21
CA GLU A 166 11.75 -5.01 2.64
C GLU A 166 12.02 -6.47 3.07
N GLN A 167 12.81 -7.22 2.28
CA GLN A 167 13.20 -8.60 2.62
C GLN A 167 14.05 -8.68 3.90
N MET A 168 14.77 -7.59 4.21
CA MET A 168 15.57 -7.49 5.43
C MET A 168 14.70 -7.20 6.66
N GLY A 169 13.39 -6.99 6.50
CA GLY A 169 12.42 -6.80 7.58
C GLY A 169 11.93 -5.37 7.79
N LEU A 170 12.27 -4.44 6.89
CA LEU A 170 11.84 -3.05 6.97
C LEU A 170 10.35 -2.92 6.56
N SER A 171 9.46 -3.31 7.47
CA SER A 171 8.00 -3.19 7.32
C SER A 171 7.30 -3.13 8.68
N GLY A 172 6.04 -2.68 8.72
CA GLY A 172 5.21 -2.66 9.92
C GLY A 172 3.74 -2.36 9.62
N ALA A 173 2.86 -2.59 10.58
CA ALA A 173 1.42 -2.42 10.40
C ALA A 173 0.99 -0.95 10.53
N LEU A 174 0.00 -0.54 9.74
CA LEU A 174 -0.65 0.77 9.82
C LEU A 174 -2.16 0.56 9.88
N VAL A 175 -2.77 0.84 11.03
CA VAL A 175 -4.21 0.72 11.22
C VAL A 175 -4.81 2.11 11.33
N ILE A 176 -5.83 2.36 10.53
CA ILE A 176 -6.64 3.56 10.63
C ILE A 176 -8.03 3.17 11.13
N GLU A 177 -8.34 3.49 12.38
CA GLU A 177 -9.61 3.19 13.01
C GLU A 177 -10.75 3.95 12.34
N GLU A 178 -11.86 3.24 12.09
CA GLU A 178 -13.10 3.86 11.62
C GLU A 178 -13.68 4.77 12.71
N LYS A 179 -14.13 5.98 12.36
CA LYS A 179 -14.88 6.80 13.33
C LYS A 179 -16.17 6.14 13.79
N ARG A 180 -16.72 5.26 12.96
CA ARG A 180 -17.99 4.56 13.16
C ARG A 180 -17.86 3.12 12.70
N PRO A 181 -17.36 2.21 13.56
CA PRO A 181 -17.25 0.81 13.19
C PRO A 181 -18.65 0.20 12.93
N GLU A 182 -18.78 -0.56 11.83
CA GLU A 182 -20.03 -1.22 11.44
C GLU A 182 -20.23 -2.59 12.12
N HIS A 183 -19.20 -3.08 12.81
CA HIS A 183 -19.18 -4.41 13.42
C HIS A 183 -18.73 -4.34 14.87
N ASP A 184 -19.47 -5.01 15.75
CA ASP A 184 -19.07 -5.19 17.14
C ASP A 184 -17.98 -6.25 17.28
N TYR A 185 -17.00 -6.01 18.13
CA TYR A 185 -15.97 -6.98 18.51
C TYR A 185 -15.44 -6.64 19.91
N ASP A 186 -15.00 -7.66 20.63
CA ASP A 186 -14.41 -7.54 21.97
C ASP A 186 -12.90 -7.33 21.88
N HIS A 187 -12.27 -7.81 20.80
CA HIS A 187 -10.84 -7.67 20.55
C HIS A 187 -10.57 -7.28 19.11
N ASP A 188 -9.55 -6.45 18.91
CA ASP A 188 -9.04 -6.04 17.60
C ASP A 188 -7.53 -6.29 17.59
N VAL A 189 -7.08 -7.23 16.76
CA VAL A 189 -5.68 -7.69 16.72
C VAL A 189 -5.15 -7.74 15.31
N THR A 190 -3.89 -7.31 15.15
CA THR A 190 -3.19 -7.35 13.87
C THR A 190 -2.25 -8.54 13.79
N ILE A 191 -2.26 -9.21 12.63
CA ILE A 191 -1.40 -10.33 12.30
C ILE A 191 -0.67 -10.00 11.00
N SER A 192 0.63 -9.72 11.12
CA SER A 192 1.55 -9.55 10.01
C SER A 192 2.27 -10.86 9.72
N LEU A 193 2.14 -11.33 8.49
CA LEU A 193 2.84 -12.50 7.97
C LEU A 193 4.04 -12.02 7.14
N THR A 194 5.22 -12.59 7.39
CA THR A 194 6.43 -12.29 6.61
C THR A 194 7.19 -13.58 6.29
N ASP A 195 7.95 -13.57 5.21
CA ASP A 195 8.94 -14.59 4.89
C ASP A 195 10.35 -14.15 5.29
N TRP A 196 11.25 -15.11 5.49
CA TRP A 196 12.60 -14.84 5.98
C TRP A 196 13.68 -15.59 5.20
N LEU A 197 14.80 -14.92 4.98
CA LEU A 197 16.02 -15.49 4.40
C LEU A 197 17.13 -15.51 5.45
N ASN A 198 17.78 -16.66 5.63
CA ASN A 198 18.98 -16.81 6.47
C ASN A 198 20.27 -16.35 5.73
N GLN A 199 20.19 -15.30 4.93
CA GLN A 199 21.29 -14.73 4.15
C GLN A 199 20.94 -13.32 3.65
N SER A 200 21.89 -12.63 3.01
CA SER A 200 21.62 -11.36 2.33
C SER A 200 20.70 -11.54 1.11
N PRO A 201 19.66 -10.71 0.94
CA PRO A 201 18.81 -10.77 -0.24
C PRO A 201 19.54 -10.35 -1.54
N ASP A 202 20.64 -9.60 -1.46
CA ASP A 202 21.41 -9.15 -2.63
C ASP A 202 22.01 -10.31 -3.44
N GLY A 203 22.23 -11.46 -2.78
CA GLY A 203 22.69 -12.68 -3.43
C GLY A 203 21.63 -13.38 -4.28
N MET A 204 20.34 -13.04 -4.16
CA MET A 204 19.25 -13.81 -4.77
C MET A 204 19.18 -13.65 -6.28
N ILE A 205 19.21 -12.42 -6.77
CA ILE A 205 19.09 -12.18 -8.21
C ILE A 205 20.29 -12.77 -8.99
N PRO A 206 21.56 -12.57 -8.58
CA PRO A 206 22.69 -13.25 -9.22
C PRO A 206 22.54 -14.77 -9.26
N GLN A 207 22.09 -15.38 -8.16
CA GLN A 207 21.87 -16.84 -8.11
C GLN A 207 20.80 -17.30 -9.09
N LEU A 208 19.67 -16.59 -9.17
CA LEU A 208 18.58 -16.90 -10.09
C LEU A 208 18.99 -16.73 -11.56
N ARG A 209 19.99 -15.90 -11.84
CA ARG A 209 20.62 -15.74 -13.16
C ARG A 209 21.71 -16.78 -13.46
N GLY A 210 22.11 -17.59 -12.48
CA GLY A 210 23.23 -18.51 -12.58
C GLY A 210 24.60 -17.81 -12.60
N GLU A 211 24.66 -16.61 -12.04
CA GLU A 211 25.89 -15.84 -11.81
C GLU A 211 26.54 -16.29 -10.48
N GLU A 212 27.83 -16.00 -10.27
CA GLU A 212 28.47 -16.27 -8.98
C GLU A 212 27.96 -15.28 -7.92
N PRO A 213 27.26 -15.73 -6.86
CA PRO A 213 26.86 -14.82 -5.80
C PRO A 213 28.04 -14.39 -4.94
N GLU A 214 27.99 -13.17 -4.42
CA GLU A 214 28.93 -12.67 -3.41
C GLU A 214 28.70 -13.28 -2.01
N THR A 215 27.66 -14.10 -1.83
CA THR A 215 27.25 -14.72 -0.56
C THR A 215 27.07 -16.24 -0.67
N GLU A 216 26.99 -16.95 0.46
CA GLU A 216 26.66 -18.39 0.47
C GLU A 216 25.36 -18.68 -0.31
N ALA A 217 25.35 -19.78 -1.06
CA ALA A 217 24.33 -20.09 -2.05
C ALA A 217 23.05 -20.70 -1.45
N VAL A 218 21.89 -20.32 -2.01
CA VAL A 218 20.58 -20.90 -1.67
C VAL A 218 20.44 -22.30 -2.23
N GLN A 219 19.77 -23.15 -1.47
CA GLN A 219 19.31 -24.44 -1.96
C GLN A 219 18.22 -24.23 -3.01
N PRO A 220 18.30 -24.86 -4.19
CA PRO A 220 17.32 -24.69 -5.26
C PRO A 220 15.89 -24.92 -4.74
N PRO A 221 14.89 -24.21 -5.30
CA PRO A 221 13.51 -24.31 -4.83
C PRO A 221 13.06 -25.77 -4.83
N THR A 222 12.61 -26.24 -3.67
CA THR A 222 12.00 -27.56 -3.54
C THR A 222 10.54 -27.47 -4.00
N LYS A 223 10.00 -28.52 -4.62
CA LYS A 223 8.57 -28.55 -4.94
C LYS A 223 7.77 -28.41 -3.64
N GLY A 224 7.09 -27.28 -3.48
CA GLY A 224 6.23 -27.02 -2.33
C GLY A 224 5.14 -28.06 -2.18
N THR A 225 4.70 -28.28 -0.94
CA THR A 225 3.63 -29.24 -0.64
C THR A 225 2.27 -28.57 -0.53
N TYR A 226 2.22 -27.29 -0.17
CA TYR A 226 0.99 -26.49 -0.21
C TYR A 226 0.79 -25.90 -1.60
N THR A 227 -0.42 -25.98 -2.13
CA THR A 227 -0.80 -25.37 -3.41
C THR A 227 -2.02 -24.48 -3.19
N PHE A 228 -2.29 -23.55 -4.10
CA PHE A 228 -3.58 -22.86 -4.10
C PHE A 228 -4.72 -23.90 -4.10
N PRO A 229 -5.84 -23.63 -3.39
CA PRO A 229 -6.95 -24.57 -3.31
C PRO A 229 -7.49 -24.95 -4.70
N GLY A 230 -7.39 -26.23 -5.06
CA GLY A 230 -7.85 -26.74 -6.36
C GLY A 230 -6.81 -26.69 -7.48
N ASP A 231 -5.65 -26.07 -7.24
CA ASP A 231 -4.62 -25.87 -8.26
C ASP A 231 -3.57 -26.98 -8.29
N SER A 232 -2.91 -27.08 -9.45
CA SER A 232 -1.64 -27.78 -9.58
C SER A 232 -0.52 -27.02 -8.86
N PRO A 233 0.60 -27.68 -8.49
CA PRO A 233 1.78 -26.98 -8.01
C PRO A 233 2.22 -25.89 -8.98
N PHE A 234 2.42 -24.68 -8.47
CA PHE A 234 2.92 -23.53 -9.22
C PHE A 234 4.40 -23.28 -8.90
N GLU A 235 5.08 -22.52 -9.76
CA GLU A 235 6.48 -22.19 -9.58
C GLU A 235 6.62 -21.07 -8.52
N VAL A 236 7.52 -21.27 -7.56
CA VAL A 236 7.99 -20.26 -6.62
C VAL A 236 9.46 -20.01 -6.90
N ASP A 237 9.85 -18.73 -6.98
CA ASP A 237 11.23 -18.35 -7.30
C ASP A 237 12.19 -18.68 -6.17
N ILE A 238 11.78 -18.37 -4.93
CA ILE A 238 12.66 -18.33 -3.77
C ILE A 238 12.13 -19.25 -2.69
N ASN A 239 13.05 -20.08 -2.19
CA ASN A 239 12.78 -20.94 -1.05
C ASN A 239 13.25 -20.27 0.24
N HIS A 240 12.32 -19.62 0.92
CA HIS A 240 12.56 -18.97 2.20
C HIS A 240 12.96 -19.98 3.28
N SER A 241 13.75 -19.53 4.25
CA SER A 241 14.17 -20.33 5.41
C SER A 241 13.02 -20.64 6.36
N GLY A 242 11.96 -19.82 6.32
CA GLY A 242 10.73 -20.01 7.06
C GLY A 242 9.85 -18.77 7.04
N PHE A 243 8.77 -18.82 7.81
CA PHE A 243 7.78 -17.75 7.89
C PHE A 243 7.60 -17.27 9.32
N LEU A 244 7.26 -15.99 9.47
CA LEU A 244 7.03 -15.34 10.75
C LEU A 244 5.59 -14.82 10.82
N MET A 245 5.02 -14.89 12.02
CA MET A 245 3.73 -14.29 12.36
C MET A 245 3.99 -13.28 13.48
N ASN A 246 3.83 -11.98 13.22
CA ASN A 246 4.21 -10.91 14.16
C ASN A 246 5.66 -11.08 14.69
N GLY A 247 6.59 -11.43 13.80
CA GLY A 247 8.01 -11.66 14.14
C GLY A 247 8.26 -12.97 14.91
N LYS A 248 7.24 -13.79 15.12
CA LYS A 248 7.31 -15.06 15.85
C LYS A 248 7.37 -16.27 14.93
N THR A 249 8.14 -17.27 15.34
CA THR A 249 8.29 -18.53 14.59
C THR A 249 7.29 -19.58 15.04
N LEU A 250 7.17 -20.68 14.30
CA LEU A 250 6.36 -21.83 14.74
C LEU A 250 6.84 -22.46 16.07
N LYS A 251 8.12 -22.29 16.45
CA LYS A 251 8.69 -22.82 17.70
C LYS A 251 8.37 -21.94 18.92
N ASP A 252 8.15 -20.65 18.70
CA ASP A 252 7.75 -19.66 19.71
C ASP A 252 6.55 -18.87 19.17
N PRO A 253 5.36 -19.50 19.09
CA PRO A 253 4.22 -18.93 18.36
C PRO A 253 3.67 -17.69 19.08
N TRP A 254 3.11 -16.75 18.31
CA TRP A 254 2.27 -15.69 18.87
C TRP A 254 1.06 -16.31 19.59
N THR A 255 0.69 -15.78 20.76
CA THR A 255 -0.44 -16.31 21.54
C THR A 255 -1.36 -15.21 22.04
N MET A 256 -2.66 -15.49 22.09
CA MET A 256 -3.69 -14.61 22.61
C MET A 256 -4.67 -15.37 23.50
N GLN A 257 -4.96 -14.82 24.67
CA GLN A 257 -5.95 -15.36 25.58
C GLN A 257 -7.33 -14.72 25.34
N VAL A 258 -8.37 -15.54 25.28
CA VAL A 258 -9.77 -15.13 25.02
C VAL A 258 -10.76 -15.85 25.94
N LYS A 259 -12.03 -15.44 25.90
CA LYS A 259 -13.15 -16.09 26.57
C LYS A 259 -14.11 -16.68 25.55
N VAL A 260 -14.90 -17.66 25.98
CA VAL A 260 -16.03 -18.15 25.18
C VAL A 260 -17.05 -17.01 25.04
N GLY A 261 -17.50 -16.77 23.81
CA GLY A 261 -18.37 -15.66 23.45
C GLY A 261 -17.63 -14.47 22.83
N ASP A 262 -16.33 -14.32 23.09
CA ASP A 262 -15.54 -13.22 22.52
C ASP A 262 -15.64 -13.22 20.98
N ARG A 263 -15.88 -12.04 20.42
CA ARG A 263 -15.78 -11.76 18.98
C ARG A 263 -14.48 -11.02 18.71
N ILE A 264 -13.64 -11.58 17.85
CA ILE A 264 -12.30 -11.09 17.54
C ILE A 264 -12.29 -10.58 16.12
N ARG A 265 -11.87 -9.33 15.92
CA ARG A 265 -11.42 -8.81 14.62
C ARG A 265 -9.94 -9.12 14.47
N ILE A 266 -9.61 -9.92 13.47
CA ILE A 266 -8.24 -10.25 13.10
C ILE A 266 -7.93 -9.51 11.80
N ARG A 267 -7.00 -8.57 11.85
CA ARG A 267 -6.47 -7.81 10.70
C ARG A 267 -5.27 -8.54 10.13
N LEU A 268 -5.49 -9.30 9.07
CA LEU A 268 -4.46 -10.07 8.38
C LEU A 268 -3.71 -9.18 7.40
N ILE A 269 -2.39 -9.18 7.46
CA ILE A 269 -1.49 -8.49 6.54
C ILE A 269 -0.50 -9.51 6.01
N ASN A 270 -0.42 -9.66 4.69
CA ASN A 270 0.69 -10.39 4.08
C ASN A 270 1.79 -9.42 3.65
N GLY A 271 2.74 -9.18 4.55
CA GLY A 271 3.93 -8.35 4.30
C GLY A 271 5.17 -9.18 3.95
N ALA A 272 4.98 -10.38 3.41
CA ALA A 272 6.04 -11.20 2.84
C ALA A 272 6.49 -10.63 1.49
N THR A 273 7.70 -10.96 1.03
CA THR A 273 8.23 -10.36 -0.20
C THR A 273 7.85 -11.12 -1.46
N SER A 274 7.57 -12.42 -1.35
CA SER A 274 7.24 -13.27 -2.49
C SER A 274 6.41 -14.52 -2.12
N SER A 275 5.93 -14.60 -0.89
CA SER A 275 5.15 -15.75 -0.38
C SER A 275 3.65 -15.44 -0.26
N PHE A 276 2.84 -16.34 -0.81
CA PHE A 276 1.39 -16.35 -0.63
C PHE A 276 1.02 -17.23 0.56
N PHE A 277 -0.03 -16.90 1.31
CA PHE A 277 -0.48 -17.73 2.42
C PHE A 277 -1.92 -18.19 2.26
N GLN A 278 -2.23 -19.39 2.77
CA GLN A 278 -3.59 -19.76 3.15
C GLN A 278 -3.72 -19.71 4.67
N VAL A 279 -4.68 -18.93 5.16
CA VAL A 279 -4.86 -18.63 6.57
C VAL A 279 -6.22 -19.12 7.06
N GLY A 280 -6.24 -19.77 8.23
CA GLY A 280 -7.47 -20.28 8.83
C GLY A 280 -7.29 -20.61 10.31
N LEU A 281 -8.39 -20.57 11.06
CA LEU A 281 -8.41 -20.88 12.49
C LEU A 281 -9.06 -22.24 12.74
N GLU A 282 -8.37 -23.10 13.48
CA GLU A 282 -8.91 -24.43 13.80
C GLU A 282 -10.29 -24.35 14.48
N ASP A 283 -11.20 -25.22 14.02
CA ASP A 283 -12.58 -25.35 14.51
C ASP A 283 -13.48 -24.10 14.39
N HIS A 284 -13.08 -23.10 13.59
CA HIS A 284 -13.85 -21.87 13.41
C HIS A 284 -13.93 -21.48 11.93
N ASP A 285 -15.10 -20.99 11.51
CA ASP A 285 -15.24 -20.27 10.26
C ASP A 285 -14.80 -18.81 10.47
N LEU A 286 -14.26 -18.22 9.41
CA LEU A 286 -13.96 -16.80 9.31
C LEU A 286 -15.16 -16.08 8.66
N GLU A 287 -15.46 -14.87 9.12
CA GLU A 287 -16.36 -13.94 8.44
C GLU A 287 -15.55 -12.76 7.94
N ILE A 288 -15.27 -12.72 6.63
CA ILE A 288 -14.49 -11.66 5.99
C ILE A 288 -15.36 -10.42 5.87
N ILE A 289 -14.89 -9.29 6.42
CA ILE A 289 -15.62 -8.01 6.49
C ILE A 289 -14.94 -6.87 5.72
N ALA A 290 -13.63 -6.97 5.48
CA ALA A 290 -12.91 -6.02 4.64
C ALA A 290 -11.78 -6.70 3.84
N ALA A 291 -11.43 -6.10 2.70
CA ALA A 291 -10.28 -6.45 1.89
C ALA A 291 -9.54 -5.15 1.51
N ASP A 292 -8.23 -5.10 1.76
CA ASP A 292 -7.37 -3.94 1.49
C ASP A 292 -7.89 -2.61 2.07
N GLY A 293 -8.47 -2.67 3.28
CA GLY A 293 -9.08 -1.53 3.95
C GLY A 293 -10.48 -1.15 3.46
N GLN A 294 -10.97 -1.79 2.40
CA GLN A 294 -12.31 -1.55 1.86
C GLN A 294 -13.33 -2.54 2.43
N PRO A 295 -14.53 -2.09 2.85
CA PRO A 295 -15.54 -2.99 3.38
C PRO A 295 -16.07 -3.92 2.28
N VAL A 296 -16.41 -5.14 2.66
CA VAL A 296 -17.11 -6.11 1.81
C VAL A 296 -18.42 -6.53 2.47
N VAL A 297 -19.40 -6.94 1.66
CA VAL A 297 -20.54 -7.69 2.20
C VAL A 297 -19.99 -8.90 2.94
N PRO A 298 -20.33 -9.13 4.23
CA PRO A 298 -19.69 -10.20 5.00
C PRO A 298 -19.77 -11.58 4.33
N VAL A 299 -18.62 -12.23 4.15
CA VAL A 299 -18.49 -13.55 3.51
C VAL A 299 -17.96 -14.57 4.51
N LYS A 300 -18.72 -15.65 4.71
CA LYS A 300 -18.24 -16.80 5.50
C LYS A 300 -17.29 -17.67 4.66
N ALA A 301 -16.15 -17.98 5.24
CA ALA A 301 -15.13 -18.84 4.64
C ALA A 301 -14.47 -19.70 5.72
N GLY A 302 -13.99 -20.89 5.33
CA GLY A 302 -13.21 -21.70 6.26
C GLY A 302 -11.73 -21.31 6.30
N SER A 303 -11.26 -20.62 5.26
CA SER A 303 -9.92 -20.04 5.18
C SER A 303 -9.86 -18.94 4.14
N ILE A 304 -8.75 -18.22 4.10
CA ILE A 304 -8.47 -17.18 3.12
C ILE A 304 -7.11 -17.41 2.46
N ALA A 305 -7.07 -17.34 1.14
CA ALA A 305 -5.82 -17.22 0.39
C ALA A 305 -5.48 -15.74 0.29
N ILE A 306 -4.33 -15.33 0.82
CA ILE A 306 -3.87 -13.95 0.88
C ILE A 306 -2.61 -13.81 0.03
N ALA A 307 -2.69 -12.97 -1.00
CA ALA A 307 -1.55 -12.65 -1.85
C ALA A 307 -0.60 -11.68 -1.16
N VAL A 308 0.64 -11.58 -1.67
CA VAL A 308 1.58 -10.59 -1.15
C VAL A 308 0.95 -9.20 -1.22
N ALA A 309 1.12 -8.43 -0.15
CA ALA A 309 0.59 -7.09 0.07
C ALA A 309 -0.92 -6.94 0.23
N GLU A 310 -1.70 -8.03 0.14
CA GLU A 310 -3.12 -7.99 0.46
C GLU A 310 -3.35 -7.92 1.97
N ARG A 311 -4.49 -7.35 2.35
CA ARG A 311 -4.98 -7.33 3.72
C ARG A 311 -6.42 -7.78 3.76
N TYR A 312 -6.78 -8.44 4.85
CA TYR A 312 -8.16 -8.82 5.11
C TYR A 312 -8.49 -8.70 6.58
N ASP A 313 -9.67 -8.16 6.86
CA ASP A 313 -10.20 -8.15 8.20
C ASP A 313 -11.26 -9.23 8.31
N VAL A 314 -11.09 -10.10 9.30
CA VAL A 314 -12.01 -11.21 9.54
C VAL A 314 -12.53 -11.19 10.96
N LEU A 315 -13.80 -11.54 11.12
CA LEU A 315 -14.44 -11.72 12.41
C LEU A 315 -14.52 -13.21 12.75
N VAL A 316 -14.19 -13.53 13.99
CA VAL A 316 -14.30 -14.88 14.55
C VAL A 316 -14.98 -14.79 15.91
N THR A 317 -16.00 -15.61 16.14
CA THR A 317 -16.61 -15.77 17.47
C THR A 317 -16.13 -17.06 18.12
N ILE A 318 -15.58 -16.98 19.34
CA ILE A 318 -15.09 -18.13 20.09
C ILE A 318 -16.27 -18.91 20.68
N ARG A 319 -16.60 -20.06 20.08
CA ARG A 319 -17.83 -20.81 20.41
C ARG A 319 -17.67 -21.83 21.52
N LYS A 320 -16.44 -22.25 21.83
CA LYS A 320 -16.15 -23.28 22.83
C LYS A 320 -14.84 -23.00 23.56
N ALA A 321 -14.72 -23.50 24.79
CA ALA A 321 -13.46 -23.48 25.50
C ALA A 321 -12.45 -24.40 24.79
N GLY A 322 -11.19 -23.97 24.72
CA GLY A 322 -10.16 -24.72 24.02
C GLY A 322 -8.95 -23.88 23.65
N SER A 323 -8.12 -24.48 22.80
CA SER A 323 -6.96 -23.88 22.16
C SER A 323 -7.07 -24.13 20.66
N PHE A 324 -6.83 -23.10 19.87
CA PHE A 324 -7.09 -23.08 18.44
C PHE A 324 -5.86 -22.53 17.72
N THR A 325 -5.33 -23.29 16.77
CA THR A 325 -4.19 -22.84 15.96
C THR A 325 -4.68 -21.94 14.83
N LEU A 326 -4.20 -20.70 14.81
CA LEU A 326 -4.30 -19.83 13.63
C LEU A 326 -3.18 -20.23 12.67
N ASN A 327 -3.51 -21.03 11.66
CA ASN A 327 -2.54 -21.52 10.68
C ASN A 327 -2.36 -20.50 9.55
N ALA A 328 -1.11 -20.30 9.12
CA ALA A 328 -0.75 -19.64 7.87
C ALA A 328 0.22 -20.55 7.08
N ALA A 329 -0.30 -21.25 6.07
CA ALA A 329 0.48 -22.15 5.23
C ALA A 329 1.02 -21.40 4.00
N GLY A 330 2.34 -21.46 3.75
CA GLY A 330 2.93 -20.81 2.58
C GLY A 330 2.64 -21.60 1.32
N LEU A 331 1.81 -21.05 0.44
CA LEU A 331 1.46 -21.67 -0.84
C LEU A 331 2.70 -21.73 -1.73
N GLY A 332 2.91 -22.87 -2.39
CA GLY A 332 4.14 -23.15 -3.14
C GLY A 332 5.34 -23.54 -2.25
N SER A 333 5.17 -23.55 -0.92
CA SER A 333 6.23 -23.90 0.05
C SER A 333 5.94 -25.22 0.79
N VAL A 334 6.93 -25.68 1.54
CA VAL A 334 6.79 -26.74 2.55
C VAL A 334 6.58 -26.16 3.96
N HIS A 335 6.79 -24.86 4.13
CA HIS A 335 6.76 -24.19 5.42
C HIS A 335 5.35 -23.68 5.77
N LYS A 336 5.13 -23.50 7.08
CA LYS A 336 3.98 -22.78 7.63
C LYS A 336 4.43 -22.00 8.87
N VAL A 337 3.65 -21.01 9.28
CA VAL A 337 3.72 -20.38 10.59
C VAL A 337 2.35 -20.41 11.25
N ALA A 338 2.30 -20.28 12.58
CA ALA A 338 1.04 -20.29 13.28
C ALA A 338 1.09 -19.49 14.58
N GLY A 339 -0.09 -19.03 15.00
CA GLY A 339 -0.37 -18.48 16.31
C GLY A 339 -1.35 -19.35 17.08
N VAL A 340 -1.54 -19.05 18.37
CA VAL A 340 -2.44 -19.82 19.25
C VAL A 340 -3.42 -18.90 19.95
N ILE A 341 -4.70 -19.06 19.66
CA ILE A 341 -5.80 -18.41 20.37
C ILE A 341 -6.35 -19.42 21.39
N HIS A 342 -6.33 -19.08 22.67
CA HIS A 342 -6.67 -20.03 23.73
C HIS A 342 -7.52 -19.40 24.83
N THR A 343 -8.37 -20.22 25.45
CA THR A 343 -9.06 -19.83 26.69
C THR A 343 -8.14 -19.97 27.91
N ALA A 344 -8.49 -19.31 29.02
CA ALA A 344 -7.61 -19.16 30.19
C ALA A 344 -7.01 -20.48 30.74
N ASN A 345 -7.75 -21.59 30.69
CA ASN A 345 -7.32 -22.89 31.21
C ASN A 345 -6.86 -23.87 30.12
N ALA A 346 -6.79 -23.44 28.87
CA ALA A 346 -6.38 -24.27 27.76
C ALA A 346 -4.85 -24.22 27.53
N SER A 347 -4.30 -25.27 26.94
CA SER A 347 -2.89 -25.32 26.56
C SER A 347 -2.56 -24.27 25.50
N LYS A 348 -1.38 -23.65 25.59
CA LYS A 348 -0.85 -22.76 24.55
C LYS A 348 -0.13 -23.51 23.41
N LYS A 349 -0.28 -24.84 23.34
CA LYS A 349 0.44 -25.66 22.37
C LYS A 349 -0.12 -25.43 20.96
N VAL A 350 0.77 -25.04 20.06
CA VAL A 350 0.50 -24.92 18.63
C VAL A 350 0.42 -26.29 17.95
N ASN A 351 -0.49 -26.46 17.00
CA ASN A 351 -0.46 -27.61 16.11
C ASN A 351 0.66 -27.47 15.07
N THR A 352 1.67 -28.33 15.12
CA THR A 352 2.81 -28.32 14.19
C THR A 352 2.60 -29.21 12.97
N GLU A 353 1.54 -30.02 12.92
CA GLU A 353 1.24 -30.89 11.78
C GLU A 353 0.90 -30.06 10.53
N ARG A 354 0.87 -30.72 9.37
CA ARG A 354 0.48 -30.07 8.11
C ARG A 354 -0.89 -29.40 8.27
N ALA A 355 -1.01 -28.13 7.88
CA ALA A 355 -2.27 -27.41 7.97
C ALA A 355 -3.32 -28.04 7.05
N VAL A 356 -4.53 -28.23 7.58
CA VAL A 356 -5.70 -28.72 6.83
C VAL A 356 -6.81 -27.71 6.98
N PHE A 357 -7.23 -27.12 5.86
CA PHE A 357 -8.31 -26.14 5.82
C PHE A 357 -9.60 -26.84 5.39
N LYS A 358 -10.67 -26.66 6.17
CA LYS A 358 -12.01 -27.17 5.85
C LYS A 358 -12.83 -26.02 5.27
N GLY A 359 -13.80 -26.33 4.40
CA GLY A 359 -14.70 -25.33 3.82
C GLY A 359 -14.10 -24.55 2.64
N ARG A 360 -14.84 -23.54 2.17
CA ARG A 360 -14.43 -22.70 1.03
C ARG A 360 -13.25 -21.81 1.43
N THR A 361 -12.33 -21.64 0.48
CA THR A 361 -11.28 -20.61 0.56
C THR A 361 -11.66 -19.43 -0.32
N VAL A 362 -11.53 -18.22 0.22
CA VAL A 362 -11.85 -16.95 -0.45
C VAL A 362 -10.55 -16.12 -0.58
N GLY A 363 -10.58 -14.99 -1.28
CA GLY A 363 -9.44 -14.08 -1.43
C GLY A 363 -8.76 -14.30 -2.77
N ALA A 364 -7.43 -14.41 -2.79
CA ALA A 364 -6.63 -14.61 -4.00
C ALA A 364 -7.01 -15.86 -4.81
N SER A 365 -7.68 -16.85 -4.19
CA SER A 365 -8.21 -18.03 -4.88
C SER A 365 -9.61 -17.83 -5.49
N ASP A 366 -10.34 -16.78 -5.08
CA ASP A 366 -11.72 -16.51 -5.50
C ASP A 366 -12.15 -15.08 -5.14
N TYR A 367 -11.72 -14.10 -5.93
CA TYR A 367 -12.13 -12.71 -5.76
C TYR A 367 -13.62 -12.48 -6.04
N SER A 368 -14.26 -13.36 -6.83
CA SER A 368 -15.69 -13.25 -7.18
C SER A 368 -16.62 -13.42 -5.98
N ALA A 369 -16.12 -14.02 -4.91
CA ALA A 369 -16.81 -14.12 -3.63
C ALA A 369 -16.99 -12.75 -2.94
N LEU A 370 -16.08 -11.80 -3.19
CA LEU A 370 -16.05 -10.49 -2.56
C LEU A 370 -16.95 -9.52 -3.33
N LYS A 371 -17.71 -8.73 -2.59
CA LYS A 371 -18.57 -7.66 -3.15
C LYS A 371 -18.50 -6.44 -2.26
N SER A 372 -18.41 -5.26 -2.85
CA SER A 372 -18.60 -4.03 -2.08
C SER A 372 -20.03 -3.96 -1.56
N PRO A 373 -20.27 -3.54 -0.30
CA PRO A 373 -21.62 -3.30 0.21
C PRO A 373 -22.21 -2.00 -0.37
N TYR A 374 -21.39 -1.18 -1.02
CA TYR A 374 -21.77 0.09 -1.64
C TYR A 374 -21.63 0.01 -3.17
N PRO A 375 -22.40 0.80 -3.94
CA PRO A 375 -22.18 0.92 -5.37
C PRO A 375 -20.77 1.45 -5.67
N THR A 376 -20.04 0.79 -6.57
CA THR A 376 -18.66 1.12 -6.95
C THR A 376 -18.56 1.62 -8.38
N LEU A 377 -19.64 2.15 -8.95
CA LEU A 377 -19.58 2.76 -10.29
C LEU A 377 -18.61 3.94 -10.29
N LEU A 378 -17.74 3.99 -11.30
CA LEU A 378 -16.91 5.18 -11.54
C LEU A 378 -17.78 6.32 -12.06
N GLY A 379 -17.39 7.57 -11.75
CA GLY A 379 -18.03 8.76 -12.30
C GLY A 379 -18.01 8.79 -13.83
N ASP A 380 -18.88 9.62 -14.43
CA ASP A 380 -18.91 9.80 -15.88
C ASP A 380 -17.58 10.39 -16.39
N GLY A 381 -17.11 9.87 -17.52
CA GLY A 381 -15.85 10.29 -18.11
C GLY A 381 -15.45 9.42 -19.32
N PRO A 382 -14.47 9.86 -20.12
CA PRO A 382 -13.93 9.04 -21.20
C PRO A 382 -13.33 7.75 -20.63
N THR A 383 -13.45 6.65 -21.38
CA THR A 383 -12.85 5.36 -21.00
C THR A 383 -11.52 5.17 -21.69
N ALA A 384 -10.52 4.66 -20.98
CA ALA A 384 -9.28 4.14 -21.54
C ALA A 384 -9.07 2.68 -21.17
N LEU A 385 -8.53 1.90 -22.11
CA LEU A 385 -8.12 0.52 -21.89
C LEU A 385 -6.63 0.39 -22.17
N HIS A 386 -5.87 0.00 -21.16
CA HIS A 386 -4.45 -0.32 -21.28
C HIS A 386 -4.26 -1.83 -21.14
N SER A 387 -3.66 -2.46 -22.14
CA SER A 387 -3.33 -3.89 -22.10
C SER A 387 -1.88 -4.07 -21.69
N LEU A 388 -1.66 -4.67 -20.53
CA LEU A 388 -0.35 -4.89 -19.92
C LEU A 388 -0.15 -6.37 -19.61
N PRO A 389 0.14 -7.22 -20.62
CA PRO A 389 0.49 -8.61 -20.37
C PRO A 389 1.69 -8.73 -19.42
N LEU A 390 1.63 -9.69 -18.50
CA LEU A 390 2.69 -9.98 -17.54
C LEU A 390 3.57 -11.09 -18.11
N GLY A 391 4.87 -10.80 -18.23
CA GLY A 391 5.84 -11.66 -18.90
C GLY A 391 7.14 -11.79 -18.13
N GLY A 392 8.04 -12.64 -18.61
CA GLY A 392 9.36 -12.80 -18.02
C GLY A 392 10.35 -13.55 -18.92
N GLN A 393 11.64 -13.35 -18.65
CA GLN A 393 12.75 -14.07 -19.27
C GLN A 393 13.51 -14.83 -18.18
N MET A 394 13.19 -16.11 -18.01
CA MET A 394 13.74 -16.94 -16.92
C MET A 394 15.27 -16.94 -16.86
N LYS A 395 15.96 -17.08 -18.00
CA LYS A 395 17.44 -17.14 -18.03
C LYS A 395 18.10 -15.86 -17.53
N LYS A 396 17.49 -14.70 -17.78
CA LYS A 396 18.01 -13.40 -17.32
C LYS A 396 17.38 -12.96 -16.00
N TYR A 397 16.40 -13.72 -15.51
CA TYR A 397 15.54 -13.36 -14.40
C TYR A 397 15.06 -11.90 -14.51
N LEU A 398 14.46 -11.58 -15.65
CA LEU A 398 13.86 -10.27 -15.94
C LEU A 398 12.36 -10.43 -16.07
N TRP A 399 11.60 -9.56 -15.44
CA TRP A 399 10.15 -9.64 -15.41
C TRP A 399 9.56 -8.40 -16.06
N SER A 400 8.66 -8.58 -17.02
CA SER A 400 8.10 -7.49 -17.80
C SER A 400 6.63 -7.30 -17.47
N MET A 401 6.20 -6.05 -17.57
CA MET A 401 4.81 -5.67 -17.73
C MET A 401 4.68 -5.10 -19.14
N GLY A 402 3.60 -5.38 -19.87
CA GLY A 402 3.43 -4.84 -21.23
C GLY A 402 4.52 -5.20 -22.25
N GLY A 403 5.35 -6.21 -21.97
CA GLY A 403 6.51 -6.56 -22.81
C GLY A 403 7.75 -5.68 -22.63
N GLU A 404 7.73 -4.70 -21.73
CA GLU A 404 8.86 -3.79 -21.45
C GLU A 404 9.27 -3.89 -19.97
N TYR A 405 10.49 -3.46 -19.67
CA TYR A 405 11.10 -3.56 -18.34
C TYR A 405 11.28 -2.19 -17.71
N PHE A 406 10.82 -2.02 -16.48
CA PHE A 406 10.98 -0.77 -15.74
C PHE A 406 12.43 -0.57 -15.29
N PRO A 407 12.96 0.67 -15.31
CA PRO A 407 14.27 0.98 -14.77
C PRO A 407 14.33 0.70 -13.26
N ALA A 408 15.07 -0.34 -12.87
CA ALA A 408 15.18 -0.81 -11.50
C ALA A 408 16.62 -1.21 -11.15
N GLU A 409 16.88 -1.61 -9.91
CA GLU A 409 18.20 -1.96 -9.40
C GLU A 409 18.94 -2.97 -10.30
N TYR A 410 18.23 -4.00 -10.77
CA TYR A 410 18.80 -5.06 -11.60
C TYR A 410 18.43 -4.94 -13.09
N VAL A 411 17.87 -3.79 -13.49
CA VAL A 411 17.49 -3.44 -14.89
C VAL A 411 17.81 -1.97 -15.15
N THR A 412 19.10 -1.64 -15.23
CA THR A 412 19.54 -0.25 -15.34
C THR A 412 19.23 0.40 -16.69
N ASP A 413 19.02 -0.41 -17.72
CA ASP A 413 18.69 0.00 -19.09
C ASP A 413 17.19 -0.12 -19.40
N GLY A 414 16.35 -0.35 -18.39
CA GLY A 414 14.89 -0.39 -18.54
C GLY A 414 14.32 0.96 -18.99
N ASP A 415 13.37 0.92 -19.91
CA ASP A 415 12.76 2.09 -20.56
C ASP A 415 11.24 1.95 -20.71
N ALA A 416 10.59 1.18 -19.81
CA ALA A 416 9.16 0.94 -19.84
C ALA A 416 8.33 2.22 -19.97
N THR A 417 7.46 2.24 -20.98
CA THR A 417 6.56 3.35 -21.29
C THR A 417 5.51 3.50 -20.19
N PRO A 418 5.33 4.70 -19.60
CA PRO A 418 4.29 4.93 -18.60
C PRO A 418 2.87 4.75 -19.15
N VAL A 419 1.95 4.41 -18.24
CA VAL A 419 0.51 4.44 -18.48
C VAL A 419 0.04 5.88 -18.33
N MET A 420 -0.14 6.57 -19.45
CA MET A 420 -0.61 7.95 -19.48
C MET A 420 -2.14 8.01 -19.26
N VAL A 421 -2.58 8.86 -18.33
CA VAL A 421 -4.01 9.05 -18.00
C VAL A 421 -4.39 10.52 -17.94
N GLU A 422 -5.66 10.83 -18.18
CA GLU A 422 -6.23 12.18 -17.98
C GLU A 422 -7.05 12.25 -16.70
N PHE A 423 -7.05 13.41 -16.04
CA PHE A 423 -7.92 13.63 -14.90
C PHE A 423 -9.41 13.42 -15.28
N GLY A 424 -10.13 12.62 -14.50
CA GLY A 424 -11.52 12.23 -14.74
C GLY A 424 -11.72 11.07 -15.71
N GLN A 425 -10.65 10.48 -16.24
CA GLN A 425 -10.74 9.32 -17.13
C GLN A 425 -11.08 8.05 -16.33
N ARG A 426 -11.97 7.23 -16.89
CA ARG A 426 -12.26 5.88 -16.39
C ARG A 426 -11.24 4.91 -17.01
N VAL A 427 -10.30 4.46 -16.21
CA VAL A 427 -9.17 3.66 -16.71
C VAL A 427 -9.43 2.19 -16.40
N ARG A 428 -9.30 1.33 -17.41
CA ARG A 428 -9.21 -0.12 -17.24
C ARG A 428 -7.82 -0.58 -17.61
N VAL A 429 -7.23 -1.40 -16.75
CA VAL A 429 -5.97 -2.07 -17.02
C VAL A 429 -6.24 -3.56 -17.12
N ARG A 430 -5.90 -4.15 -18.27
CA ARG A 430 -6.01 -5.57 -18.55
C ARG A 430 -4.67 -6.25 -18.39
N MET A 431 -4.60 -7.19 -17.47
CA MET A 431 -3.39 -7.96 -17.19
C MET A 431 -3.63 -9.42 -17.55
N LYS A 432 -3.04 -9.85 -18.66
CA LYS A 432 -2.96 -11.27 -19.03
C LYS A 432 -1.64 -11.83 -18.53
N ASN A 433 -1.68 -12.85 -17.69
CA ASN A 433 -0.47 -13.48 -17.20
C ASN A 433 0.01 -14.58 -18.17
N ASP A 434 1.06 -14.28 -18.92
CA ASP A 434 1.67 -15.21 -19.87
C ASP A 434 2.73 -16.12 -19.21
N THR A 435 2.91 -16.03 -17.89
CA THR A 435 3.89 -16.79 -17.12
C THR A 435 3.25 -17.95 -16.35
N ARG A 436 4.09 -18.75 -15.69
CA ARG A 436 3.68 -19.89 -14.84
C ARG A 436 3.61 -19.55 -13.35
N MET A 437 3.75 -18.28 -13.01
CA MET A 437 3.80 -17.79 -11.62
C MET A 437 2.67 -16.84 -11.33
N TYR A 438 2.23 -16.79 -10.08
CA TYR A 438 1.29 -15.78 -9.62
C TYR A 438 1.98 -14.42 -9.49
N HIS A 439 1.30 -13.36 -9.92
CA HIS A 439 1.78 -11.98 -9.74
C HIS A 439 0.76 -11.16 -8.94
N PRO A 440 1.08 -10.73 -7.71
CA PRO A 440 0.27 -9.77 -6.98
C PRO A 440 0.52 -8.37 -7.54
N MET A 441 -0.47 -7.76 -8.15
CA MET A 441 -0.34 -6.47 -8.84
C MET A 441 -0.90 -5.36 -7.96
N HIS A 442 -0.04 -4.40 -7.59
CA HIS A 442 -0.36 -3.28 -6.70
C HIS A 442 -0.28 -1.94 -7.45
N LEU A 443 -1.28 -1.07 -7.23
CA LEU A 443 -1.32 0.30 -7.74
C LEU A 443 -1.29 1.31 -6.60
N HIS A 444 -0.30 2.20 -6.62
CA HIS A 444 -0.17 3.26 -5.63
C HIS A 444 -1.21 4.38 -5.84
N GLY A 445 -1.55 5.07 -4.76
CA GLY A 445 -2.37 6.29 -4.77
C GLY A 445 -3.83 6.13 -5.18
N HIS A 446 -4.27 4.91 -5.48
CA HIS A 446 -5.62 4.60 -5.92
C HIS A 446 -6.11 3.31 -5.26
N SER A 447 -7.41 3.23 -5.05
CA SER A 447 -8.08 1.93 -4.99
C SER A 447 -8.75 1.66 -6.33
N PHE A 448 -8.79 0.41 -6.75
CA PHE A 448 -9.37 -0.05 -8.00
C PHE A 448 -10.42 -1.13 -7.76
N ARG A 449 -11.35 -1.23 -8.70
CA ARG A 449 -12.36 -2.28 -8.77
C ARG A 449 -11.77 -3.49 -9.46
N VAL A 450 -11.97 -4.69 -8.90
CA VAL A 450 -11.62 -5.95 -9.59
C VAL A 450 -12.84 -6.43 -10.38
N ILE A 451 -12.68 -6.56 -11.70
CA ILE A 451 -13.80 -6.76 -12.63
C ILE A 451 -13.94 -8.24 -12.99
N THR A 452 -15.16 -8.76 -12.87
CA THR A 452 -15.49 -10.15 -13.23
C THR A 452 -16.15 -10.27 -14.60
N ASP A 453 -16.78 -9.18 -15.08
CA ASP A 453 -17.30 -9.09 -16.44
C ASP A 453 -16.54 -8.01 -17.23
N PRO A 454 -15.51 -8.39 -17.99
CA PRO A 454 -14.64 -7.46 -18.70
C PRO A 454 -15.36 -6.74 -19.86
N ASN A 455 -16.60 -7.07 -20.18
CA ASN A 455 -17.39 -6.35 -21.19
C ASN A 455 -18.36 -5.34 -20.57
N ASN A 456 -18.41 -5.25 -19.24
CA ASN A 456 -19.38 -4.44 -18.52
C ASN A 456 -18.71 -3.43 -17.57
N TRP A 457 -18.54 -2.20 -18.06
CA TRP A 457 -18.08 -1.05 -17.25
C TRP A 457 -19.03 -0.65 -16.13
N ASN A 458 -20.27 -1.16 -16.13
CA ASN A 458 -21.34 -0.80 -15.19
C ASN A 458 -21.60 -1.89 -14.13
N GLN A 459 -20.61 -2.75 -13.84
CA GLN A 459 -20.68 -3.68 -12.71
C GLN A 459 -20.79 -2.92 -11.38
N THR A 460 -21.95 -2.96 -10.72
CA THR A 460 -22.27 -2.02 -9.64
C THR A 460 -21.63 -2.30 -8.28
N HIS A 461 -21.23 -3.53 -7.97
CA HIS A 461 -20.72 -3.92 -6.63
C HIS A 461 -19.41 -4.70 -6.73
N ALA A 462 -18.56 -4.36 -7.69
CA ALA A 462 -17.23 -4.93 -7.79
C ALA A 462 -16.46 -4.66 -6.48
N PRO A 463 -15.69 -5.63 -5.95
CA PRO A 463 -14.85 -5.38 -4.79
C PRO A 463 -13.78 -4.33 -5.14
N VAL A 464 -13.51 -3.45 -4.18
CA VAL A 464 -12.50 -2.39 -4.30
C VAL A 464 -11.28 -2.82 -3.49
N LYS A 465 -10.11 -2.73 -4.11
CA LYS A 465 -8.83 -3.23 -3.59
C LYS A 465 -7.70 -2.31 -4.06
N ASP A 466 -6.49 -2.52 -3.56
CA ASP A 466 -5.28 -1.89 -4.12
C ASP A 466 -4.23 -2.92 -4.55
N THR A 467 -4.42 -4.20 -4.22
CA THR A 467 -3.60 -5.30 -4.72
C THR A 467 -4.47 -6.45 -5.22
N VAL A 468 -4.13 -7.04 -6.37
CA VAL A 468 -4.84 -8.21 -6.93
C VAL A 468 -3.88 -9.24 -7.50
N ALA A 469 -4.05 -10.51 -7.15
CA ALA A 469 -3.27 -11.60 -7.74
C ALA A 469 -3.78 -11.96 -9.15
N VAL A 470 -2.85 -12.14 -10.07
CA VAL A 470 -3.11 -12.66 -11.42
C VAL A 470 -2.50 -14.05 -11.53
N ALA A 471 -3.34 -15.07 -11.59
CA ALA A 471 -2.92 -16.46 -11.65
C ALA A 471 -2.26 -16.82 -12.99
N PRO A 472 -1.46 -17.90 -13.08
CA PRO A 472 -0.87 -18.37 -14.32
C PRO A 472 -1.90 -18.59 -15.44
N GLY A 473 -1.70 -17.96 -16.60
CA GLY A 473 -2.60 -18.07 -17.75
C GLY A 473 -3.90 -17.27 -17.66
N ASP A 474 -4.21 -16.69 -16.50
CA ASP A 474 -5.43 -15.92 -16.28
C ASP A 474 -5.34 -14.51 -16.87
N THR A 475 -6.50 -13.86 -17.00
CA THR A 475 -6.62 -12.44 -17.32
C THR A 475 -7.47 -11.76 -16.27
N VAL A 476 -6.92 -10.72 -15.65
CA VAL A 476 -7.61 -9.88 -14.66
C VAL A 476 -7.72 -8.46 -15.19
N ASP A 477 -8.92 -7.89 -15.10
CA ASP A 477 -9.18 -6.48 -15.39
C ASP A 477 -9.40 -5.72 -14.08
N ILE A 478 -8.71 -4.59 -13.93
CA ILE A 478 -8.96 -3.63 -12.85
C ILE A 478 -9.44 -2.30 -13.43
N GLU A 479 -10.27 -1.58 -12.68
CA GLU A 479 -10.79 -0.27 -13.06
C GLU A 479 -10.62 0.77 -11.95
N PHE A 480 -10.14 1.96 -12.28
CA PHE A 480 -10.09 3.10 -11.36
C PHE A 480 -10.49 4.40 -12.08
N LEU A 481 -10.91 5.39 -11.30
CA LEU A 481 -11.11 6.75 -11.79
C LEU A 481 -9.79 7.52 -11.59
N ALA A 482 -9.28 8.13 -12.65
CA ALA A 482 -8.07 8.93 -12.59
C ALA A 482 -8.37 10.29 -11.93
N GLU A 483 -8.45 10.34 -10.60
CA GLU A 483 -8.80 11.55 -9.83
C GLU A 483 -7.73 12.03 -8.83
N ASN A 484 -6.57 11.38 -8.82
CA ASN A 484 -5.46 11.70 -7.92
C ASN A 484 -4.20 12.09 -8.72
N PRO A 485 -4.07 13.35 -9.18
CA PRO A 485 -2.95 13.78 -10.02
C PRO A 485 -1.58 13.49 -9.40
N GLY A 486 -0.71 12.85 -10.18
CA GLY A 486 0.65 12.51 -9.76
C GLY A 486 1.33 11.52 -10.69
N GLN A 487 2.45 10.99 -10.22
CA GLN A 487 3.15 9.85 -10.82
C GLN A 487 3.07 8.69 -9.83
N TRP A 488 2.37 7.62 -10.20
CA TRP A 488 2.05 6.53 -9.29
C TRP A 488 2.69 5.23 -9.74
N PHE A 489 3.30 4.51 -8.83
CA PHE A 489 3.92 3.24 -9.15
C PHE A 489 2.87 2.14 -9.30
N PHE A 490 3.01 1.31 -10.33
CA PHE A 490 2.14 0.17 -10.62
C PHE A 490 3.01 -1.05 -10.89
N HIS A 491 3.04 -2.01 -9.98
CA HIS A 491 4.07 -3.06 -10.01
C HIS A 491 3.58 -4.40 -9.48
N CYS A 492 4.36 -5.44 -9.78
CA CYS A 492 4.24 -6.72 -9.11
C CYS A 492 4.82 -6.60 -7.70
N HIS A 493 4.08 -7.01 -6.69
CA HIS A 493 4.49 -6.98 -5.28
C HIS A 493 5.26 -8.24 -4.88
N ASN A 494 5.62 -9.11 -5.83
CA ASN A 494 6.79 -9.97 -5.63
C ASN A 494 8.03 -9.07 -5.75
N LEU A 495 8.72 -8.84 -4.63
CA LEU A 495 9.84 -7.90 -4.52
C LEU A 495 10.91 -8.17 -5.59
N PHE A 496 11.21 -9.45 -5.84
CA PHE A 496 12.24 -9.85 -6.79
C PHE A 496 11.80 -9.62 -8.24
N HIS A 497 10.51 -9.68 -8.55
CA HIS A 497 9.96 -9.29 -9.85
C HIS A 497 9.98 -7.77 -10.03
N ALA A 498 9.67 -7.00 -8.97
CA ALA A 498 9.69 -5.54 -9.00
C ALA A 498 11.09 -5.00 -9.30
N VAL A 499 12.11 -5.45 -8.54
CA VAL A 499 13.49 -4.97 -8.70
C VAL A 499 14.16 -5.45 -10.00
N THR A 500 13.51 -6.37 -10.73
CA THR A 500 13.94 -6.89 -12.03
C THR A 500 12.97 -6.50 -13.17
N GLY A 501 12.16 -5.46 -12.96
CA GLY A 501 11.54 -4.67 -14.03
C GLY A 501 10.03 -4.81 -14.20
N MET A 502 9.33 -5.60 -13.38
CA MET A 502 7.87 -5.79 -13.54
C MET A 502 7.07 -4.65 -12.93
N ALA A 503 7.17 -3.48 -13.56
CA ALA A 503 6.51 -2.28 -13.12
C ALA A 503 6.17 -1.33 -14.29
N ARG A 504 5.35 -0.35 -13.95
CA ARG A 504 4.99 0.83 -14.72
C ARG A 504 4.81 2.02 -13.80
N GLU A 505 4.86 3.20 -14.39
CA GLU A 505 4.29 4.40 -13.79
C GLU A 505 2.92 4.66 -14.41
N VAL A 506 1.97 5.11 -13.60
CA VAL A 506 0.74 5.77 -14.04
C VAL A 506 0.97 7.27 -13.92
N VAL A 507 0.94 7.98 -15.05
CA VAL A 507 1.32 9.40 -15.13
C VAL A 507 0.15 10.22 -15.63
N TYR A 508 -0.23 11.22 -14.84
CA TYR A 508 -1.29 12.15 -15.22
C TYR A 508 -0.76 13.16 -16.24
N MET A 509 -1.43 13.26 -17.38
CA MET A 509 -1.14 14.25 -18.42
C MET A 509 -1.49 15.65 -17.95
N ALA A 510 -0.67 16.63 -18.35
CA ALA A 510 -0.98 18.03 -18.10
C ALA A 510 -2.24 18.44 -18.89
N PRO A 511 -3.13 19.26 -18.34
CA PRO A 511 -4.31 19.72 -19.07
C PRO A 511 -3.90 20.43 -20.38
N GLY A 512 -4.31 19.87 -21.53
CA GLY A 512 -4.09 20.47 -22.86
C GLY A 512 -2.82 20.07 -23.61
N SER A 513 -2.15 18.98 -23.20
CA SER A 513 -1.01 18.38 -23.92
C SER A 513 -1.42 17.48 -25.09
#